data_AF-A0A2T6BUT5-F1
#
_entry.id   AF-A0A2T6BUT5-F1
#
_cell.length_a   1.000
_cell.length_b   1.000
_cell.length_c   1.000
_cell.angle_alpha   90.00
_cell.angle_beta   90.00
_cell.angle_gamma   90.00
#
_symmetry.space_group_name_H-M   'P 1'
#
loop_
_entity.id
_entity.type
_entity.pdbx_description
1 polymer ?
#
loop_
_entity_poly.entity_id
_entity_poly.type
_entity_poly.pdbx_seq_one_letter_code
_entity_poly.pdbx_strand_id
1 'polypeptide(L)'
;MDKILSPIKSRVLQYIDSQGLTKKSFFEKTGISASNFKGKGAQSELGGDKIVTILTIYKNINPYWLLLGKGNMLSELAEGSEIESKNKSTIETIIARSVVKLVSPLLDDMRTDIKLLVKNIGELRLDFDDYKEEQAEKQKN
;
A
#
# COMPACT_ATOMS: atom_id res chain seq x y z
N MET A 1 17.01 -21.70 38.49
CA MET A 1 17.66 -22.19 37.25
C MET A 1 16.88 -21.66 36.09
N ASP A 2 17.51 -20.84 35.25
CA ASP A 2 16.91 -20.41 34.00
C ASP A 2 16.61 -21.65 33.16
N LYS A 3 15.36 -21.77 32.68
CA LYS A 3 14.99 -22.86 31.79
C LYS A 3 15.77 -22.66 30.50
N ILE A 4 16.82 -23.47 30.31
CA ILE A 4 17.49 -23.57 29.01
C ILE A 4 16.42 -24.06 28.02
N LEU A 5 16.13 -23.22 27.04
CA LEU A 5 15.20 -23.53 25.96
C LEU A 5 16.01 -23.57 24.67
N SER A 6 15.75 -24.57 23.85
CA SER A 6 16.40 -24.69 22.56
C SER A 6 16.09 -23.49 21.64
N PRO A 7 16.99 -23.09 20.73
CA PRO A 7 16.92 -21.79 20.06
C PRO A 7 15.65 -21.55 19.23
N ILE A 8 15.12 -22.55 18.53
CA ILE A 8 13.89 -22.39 17.75
C ILE A 8 12.69 -22.30 18.72
N LYS A 9 12.63 -23.14 19.76
CA LYS A 9 11.57 -23.03 20.78
C LYS A 9 11.55 -21.66 21.47
N SER A 10 12.71 -21.09 21.76
CA SER A 10 12.83 -19.74 22.31
C SER A 10 12.18 -18.70 21.40
N ARG A 11 12.47 -18.76 20.10
CA ARG A 11 11.87 -17.88 19.10
C ARG A 11 10.38 -18.13 18.89
N VAL A 12 9.90 -19.37 18.99
CA VAL A 12 8.46 -19.65 18.98
C VAL A 12 7.78 -18.96 20.15
N LEU A 13 8.34 -19.01 21.37
CA LEU A 13 7.78 -18.28 22.51
C LEU A 13 7.83 -16.77 22.31
N GLN A 14 8.94 -16.24 21.77
CA GLN A 14 9.07 -14.82 21.43
C GLN A 14 8.01 -14.36 20.43
N TYR A 15 7.70 -15.19 19.43
CA TYR A 15 6.62 -14.92 18.47
C TYR A 15 5.24 -14.94 19.15
N ILE A 16 4.96 -15.94 19.99
CA ILE A 16 3.69 -16.02 20.73
C ILE A 16 3.47 -14.72 21.54
N ASP A 17 4.50 -14.29 22.25
CA ASP A 17 4.45 -13.09 23.09
C ASP A 17 4.29 -11.81 22.23
N SER A 18 5.01 -11.70 21.10
CA SER A 18 4.93 -10.51 20.21
C SER A 18 3.59 -10.37 19.51
N GLN A 19 2.90 -11.47 19.23
CA GLN A 19 1.58 -11.48 18.58
C GLN A 19 0.43 -11.36 19.59
N GLY A 20 0.71 -11.24 20.90
CA GLY A 20 -0.31 -11.21 21.95
C GLY A 20 -1.11 -12.52 22.06
N LEU A 21 -0.55 -13.64 21.60
CA LEU A 21 -1.17 -14.95 21.65
C LEU A 21 -0.95 -15.59 23.02
N THR A 22 -1.91 -16.39 23.48
CA THR A 22 -1.66 -17.25 24.63
C THR A 22 -0.93 -18.52 24.20
N LYS A 23 -0.05 -19.05 25.06
CA LYS A 23 0.59 -20.36 24.80
C LYS A 23 -0.44 -21.47 24.59
N LYS A 24 -1.56 -21.42 25.32
CA LYS A 24 -2.68 -22.36 25.18
C LYS A 24 -3.26 -22.33 23.76
N SER A 25 -3.68 -21.16 23.30
CA SER A 25 -4.27 -20.99 21.96
C SER A 25 -3.29 -21.38 20.86
N PHE A 26 -2.00 -21.11 21.04
CA PHE A 26 -0.97 -21.53 20.08
C PHE A 26 -0.85 -23.07 20.02
N PHE A 27 -0.75 -23.74 21.16
CA PHE A 27 -0.61 -25.20 21.24
C PHE A 27 -1.86 -25.92 20.73
N GLU A 28 -3.05 -25.41 21.01
CA GLU A 28 -4.31 -25.94 20.48
C GLU A 28 -4.36 -25.79 18.95
N LYS A 29 -4.04 -24.60 18.43
CA LYS A 29 -4.10 -24.34 16.98
C LYS A 29 -3.06 -25.17 16.20
N THR A 30 -1.87 -25.36 16.77
CA THR A 30 -0.78 -26.13 16.13
C THR A 30 -0.84 -27.63 16.39
N GLY A 31 -1.65 -28.08 17.35
CA GLY A 31 -1.62 -29.46 17.84
C GLY A 31 -0.33 -29.85 18.57
N ILE A 32 0.57 -28.90 18.85
CA ILE A 32 1.85 -29.18 19.51
C ILE A 32 1.63 -29.23 21.03
N SER A 33 1.86 -30.39 21.64
CA SER A 33 1.72 -30.55 23.09
C SER A 33 2.66 -29.63 23.87
N ALA A 34 2.14 -29.00 24.93
CA ALA A 34 2.89 -28.14 25.84
C ALA A 34 4.09 -28.83 26.53
N SER A 35 4.11 -30.18 26.58
CA SER A 35 5.25 -30.93 27.09
C SER A 35 6.52 -30.73 26.26
N ASN A 36 6.39 -30.38 24.96
CA ASN A 36 7.52 -30.03 24.10
C ASN A 36 8.26 -28.77 24.57
N PHE A 37 7.63 -27.92 25.40
CA PHE A 37 8.20 -26.67 25.89
C PHE A 37 8.43 -26.67 27.41
N LYS A 38 8.34 -27.85 28.06
CA LYS A 38 8.48 -28.00 29.52
C LYS A 38 9.40 -29.18 29.86
N GLY A 39 10.02 -29.13 31.05
CA GLY A 39 10.86 -30.22 31.56
C GLY A 39 11.97 -30.62 30.59
N LYS A 40 12.16 -31.93 30.40
CA LYS A 40 13.13 -32.48 29.43
C LYS A 40 12.85 -32.04 27.99
N GLY A 41 11.57 -31.87 27.63
CA GLY A 41 11.16 -31.42 26.31
C GLY A 41 11.68 -30.02 25.97
N ALA A 42 11.87 -29.14 26.96
CA ALA A 42 12.43 -27.80 26.72
C ALA A 42 13.92 -27.83 26.27
N GLN A 43 14.65 -28.89 26.62
CA GLN A 43 16.09 -28.99 26.35
C GLN A 43 16.41 -29.45 24.92
N SER A 44 15.51 -30.21 24.29
CA SER A 44 15.66 -30.63 22.89
C SER A 44 15.00 -29.63 21.95
N GLU A 45 15.37 -29.67 20.67
CA GLU A 45 14.71 -28.86 19.65
C GLU A 45 13.39 -29.50 19.16
N LEU A 46 12.54 -28.71 18.48
CA LEU A 46 11.36 -29.19 17.78
C LEU A 46 11.76 -30.10 16.62
N GLY A 47 11.00 -31.17 16.43
CA GLY A 47 11.09 -31.97 15.21
C GLY A 47 10.70 -31.14 13.99
N GLY A 48 11.27 -31.48 12.82
CA GLY A 48 11.00 -30.79 11.57
C GLY A 48 9.51 -30.75 11.20
N ASP A 49 8.79 -31.82 11.52
CA ASP A 49 7.33 -31.91 11.37
C ASP A 49 6.60 -30.74 12.05
N LYS A 50 6.98 -30.42 13.30
CA LYS A 50 6.37 -29.35 14.09
C LYS A 50 6.73 -27.97 13.55
N ILE A 51 7.96 -27.80 13.06
CA ILE A 51 8.40 -26.56 12.42
C ILE A 51 7.54 -26.30 11.17
N VAL A 52 7.33 -27.31 10.32
CA VAL A 52 6.46 -27.22 9.15
C VAL A 52 5.03 -26.85 9.55
N THR A 53 4.47 -27.50 10.58
CA THR A 53 3.14 -27.16 11.10
C THR A 53 3.04 -25.70 11.54
N ILE A 54 4.03 -25.19 12.28
CA ILE A 54 4.07 -23.80 12.74
C ILE A 54 4.07 -22.84 11.55
N LEU A 55 4.97 -23.04 10.57
CA LEU A 55 5.11 -22.17 9.40
C LEU A 55 3.89 -22.25 8.46
N THR A 56 3.17 -23.37 8.46
CA THR A 56 1.94 -23.54 7.67
C THR A 56 0.77 -22.75 8.27
N ILE A 57 0.64 -22.77 9.59
CA ILE A 57 -0.45 -22.11 10.33
C ILE A 57 -0.19 -20.61 10.49
N TYR A 58 1.05 -20.24 10.78
CA TYR A 58 1.49 -18.87 10.99
C TYR A 58 2.37 -18.44 9.83
N LYS A 59 1.74 -18.24 8.66
CA LYS A 59 2.42 -17.88 7.39
C LYS A 59 3.16 -16.56 7.45
N ASN A 60 2.88 -15.73 8.45
CA ASN A 60 3.58 -14.47 8.67
C ASN A 60 4.93 -14.64 9.38
N ILE A 61 5.28 -15.81 9.90
CA ILE A 61 6.61 -16.05 10.47
C ILE A 61 7.65 -16.15 9.35
N ASN A 62 8.75 -15.44 9.48
CA ASN A 62 9.92 -15.60 8.60
C ASN A 62 10.65 -16.91 8.94
N PRO A 63 10.73 -17.89 8.02
CA PRO A 63 11.45 -19.15 8.26
C PRO A 63 12.95 -18.94 8.53
N TYR A 64 13.57 -17.94 7.89
CA TYR A 64 14.98 -17.62 8.09
C TYR A 64 15.25 -17.15 9.52
N TRP A 65 14.38 -16.27 10.02
CA TRP A 65 14.43 -15.84 11.42
C TRP A 65 14.12 -16.98 12.38
N LEU A 66 13.13 -17.83 12.09
CA LEU A 66 12.74 -18.94 12.97
C LEU A 66 13.82 -20.03 13.06
N LEU A 67 14.60 -20.26 12.00
CA LEU A 67 15.63 -21.31 11.96
C LEU A 67 17.00 -20.78 12.39
N LEU A 68 17.42 -19.62 11.88
CA LEU A 68 18.78 -19.10 12.05
C LEU A 68 18.93 -17.91 12.99
N GLY A 69 17.83 -17.25 13.36
CA GLY A 69 17.81 -16.18 14.35
C GLY A 69 18.28 -14.86 13.76
N LYS A 70 18.28 -14.77 12.43
CA LYS A 70 18.73 -13.62 11.65
C LYS A 70 17.55 -13.03 10.88
N GLY A 71 17.62 -11.72 10.64
CA GLY A 71 16.56 -10.98 9.94
C GLY A 71 15.34 -10.69 10.82
N ASN A 72 14.26 -10.24 10.20
CA ASN A 72 13.03 -9.88 10.88
C ASN A 72 12.18 -11.10 11.25
N MET A 73 11.52 -11.05 12.40
CA MET A 73 10.64 -12.11 12.89
C MET A 73 9.50 -12.41 11.93
N LEU A 74 8.88 -11.36 11.41
CA LEU A 74 7.79 -11.47 10.46
C LEU A 74 8.34 -11.47 9.05
N SER A 75 7.77 -12.32 8.21
CA SER A 75 8.08 -12.35 6.78
C SER A 75 7.51 -11.10 6.14
N GLU A 76 8.29 -10.46 5.27
CA GLU A 76 7.82 -9.35 4.42
C GLU A 76 6.66 -9.80 3.50
N LEU A 77 6.50 -11.10 3.27
CA LEU A 77 5.33 -11.65 2.56
C LEU A 77 4.02 -11.54 3.36
N ALA A 78 4.08 -11.36 4.69
CA ALA A 78 2.92 -10.99 5.50
C ALA A 78 2.47 -9.55 5.23
N GLU A 79 3.40 -8.73 4.74
CA GLU A 79 3.21 -7.38 4.24
C GLU A 79 3.18 -7.38 2.71
N GLY A 80 2.40 -8.29 2.11
CA GLY A 80 2.08 -8.26 0.67
C GLY A 80 1.50 -6.93 0.17
N SER A 81 1.28 -5.95 1.04
CA SER A 81 0.89 -4.58 0.70
C SER A 81 2.06 -3.64 0.39
N GLU A 82 3.29 -3.81 0.88
CA GLU A 82 4.31 -2.76 0.73
C GLU A 82 5.03 -2.77 -0.61
N ILE A 83 5.40 -3.94 -1.13
CA ILE A 83 6.10 -4.06 -2.42
C ILE A 83 5.11 -3.84 -3.58
N GLU A 84 3.89 -4.39 -3.48
CA GLU A 84 2.83 -4.14 -4.45
C GLU A 84 2.39 -2.67 -4.43
N SER A 85 2.27 -2.03 -3.25
CA SER A 85 1.88 -0.60 -3.21
C SER A 85 2.98 0.32 -3.74
N LYS A 86 4.27 0.06 -3.46
CA LYS A 86 5.38 0.86 -4.02
C LYS A 86 5.48 0.70 -5.54
N ASN A 87 5.32 -0.51 -6.06
CA ASN A 87 5.33 -0.75 -7.51
C ASN A 87 4.11 -0.13 -8.18
N LYS A 88 2.92 -0.26 -7.58
CA LYS A 88 1.69 0.36 -8.06
C LYS A 88 1.79 1.89 -8.06
N SER A 89 2.30 2.50 -6.99
CA SER A 89 2.45 3.97 -6.90
C SER A 89 3.46 4.49 -7.92
N THR A 90 4.52 3.73 -8.19
CA THR A 90 5.53 4.10 -9.20
C THR A 90 4.93 4.06 -10.60
N ILE A 91 4.18 3.01 -10.93
CA ILE A 91 3.50 2.89 -12.24
C ILE A 91 2.42 3.96 -12.39
N GLU A 92 1.60 4.20 -11.36
CA GLU A 92 0.58 5.26 -11.37
C GLU A 92 1.21 6.64 -11.61
N THR A 93 2.36 6.92 -10.98
CA THR A 93 3.09 8.19 -11.18
C THR A 93 3.61 8.33 -12.61
N ILE A 94 4.14 7.26 -13.20
CA ILE A 94 4.63 7.27 -14.59
C ILE A 94 3.47 7.49 -15.57
N ILE A 95 2.35 6.80 -15.36
CA ILE A 95 1.15 6.96 -16.20
C ILE A 95 0.62 8.38 -16.08
N ALA A 96 0.43 8.90 -14.87
CA ALA A 96 -0.05 10.26 -14.63
C ALA A 96 0.84 11.31 -15.33
N ARG A 97 2.17 11.19 -15.20
CA ARG A 97 3.11 12.10 -15.89
C ARG A 97 2.98 12.03 -17.41
N SER A 98 2.80 10.83 -17.96
CA SER A 98 2.66 10.62 -19.40
C SER A 98 1.36 11.22 -19.93
N VAL A 99 0.24 11.01 -19.21
CA VAL A 99 -1.07 11.60 -19.53
C VAL A 99 -1.00 13.12 -19.48
N VAL A 100 -0.45 13.71 -18.42
CA VAL A 100 -0.31 15.17 -18.30
C VAL A 100 0.51 15.74 -19.46
N LYS A 101 1.62 15.09 -19.83
CA LYS A 101 2.47 15.54 -20.94
C LYS A 101 1.72 15.56 -22.28
N LEU A 102 0.79 14.64 -22.50
CA LEU A 102 -0.01 14.56 -23.73
C LEU A 102 -1.18 15.54 -23.72
N VAL A 103 -1.82 15.76 -22.56
CA VAL A 103 -3.06 16.54 -22.46
C VAL A 103 -2.79 18.04 -22.28
N SER A 104 -1.70 18.44 -21.61
CA SER A 104 -1.39 19.86 -21.37
C SER A 104 -1.37 20.71 -22.65
N PRO A 105 -0.68 20.33 -23.74
CA PRO A 105 -0.65 21.15 -24.95
C PRO A 105 -2.04 21.36 -25.55
N LEU A 106 -2.87 20.31 -25.58
CA LEU A 106 -4.24 20.41 -26.09
C LEU A 106 -5.10 21.37 -25.25
N LEU A 107 -4.95 21.35 -23.92
CA LEU A 107 -5.67 22.28 -23.04
C LEU A 107 -5.22 23.73 -23.21
N ASP A 108 -3.92 23.95 -23.48
CA ASP A 108 -3.38 25.28 -23.74
C ASP A 108 -3.86 25.85 -25.07
N ASP A 109 -3.95 25.01 -26.10
CA ASP A 109 -4.55 25.38 -27.40
C ASP A 109 -6.03 25.73 -27.23
N MET A 110 -6.81 24.86 -26.59
CA MET A 110 -8.23 25.13 -26.31
C MET A 110 -8.43 26.42 -25.49
N ARG A 111 -7.55 26.68 -24.51
CA ARG A 111 -7.59 27.92 -23.73
C ARG A 111 -7.32 29.15 -24.59
N THR A 112 -6.42 29.03 -25.56
CA THR A 112 -6.09 30.10 -26.50
C THR A 112 -7.27 30.41 -27.41
N ASP A 113 -7.92 29.37 -27.94
CA ASP A 113 -9.10 29.51 -28.79
C ASP A 113 -10.26 30.16 -28.02
N ILE A 114 -10.52 29.72 -26.77
CA ILE A 114 -11.55 30.32 -25.92
C ILE A 114 -11.28 31.81 -25.70
N LYS A 115 -10.03 32.20 -25.43
CA LYS A 115 -9.66 33.62 -25.25
C LYS A 115 -9.95 34.43 -26.51
N LEU A 116 -9.61 33.89 -27.68
CA LEU A 116 -9.86 34.56 -28.95
C LEU A 116 -11.36 34.70 -29.23
N LEU A 117 -12.14 33.65 -29.01
CA LEU A 117 -13.60 33.70 -29.16
C LEU A 117 -14.24 34.74 -28.24
N VAL A 118 -13.83 34.80 -26.98
CA VAL A 118 -14.32 35.80 -26.01
C VAL A 118 -13.98 37.22 -26.49
N LYS A 119 -12.78 37.44 -27.02
CA LYS A 119 -12.38 38.73 -27.58
C LYS A 119 -13.26 39.13 -28.77
N ASN A 120 -13.43 38.24 -29.73
CA ASN A 120 -14.22 38.51 -30.95
C ASN A 120 -15.69 38.80 -30.62
N ILE A 121 -16.28 38.09 -29.65
CA ILE A 121 -17.64 38.36 -29.17
C ILE A 121 -17.74 39.76 -28.56
N GLY A 122 -16.70 40.21 -27.84
CA GLY A 122 -16.64 41.56 -27.29
C GLY A 122 -16.63 42.64 -28.39
N GLU A 123 -15.81 42.46 -29.42
CA GLU A 123 -15.75 43.38 -30.57
C GLU A 123 -17.08 43.45 -31.31
N LEU A 124 -17.69 42.30 -31.64
CA LEU A 124 -19.01 42.23 -32.27
C LEU A 124 -20.11 42.92 -31.45
N ARG A 125 -20.03 42.86 -30.12
CA ARG A 125 -21.00 43.52 -29.25
C ARG A 125 -20.89 45.05 -29.34
N LEU A 126 -19.67 45.58 -29.40
CA LEU A 126 -19.44 47.01 -29.58
C LEU A 126 -19.99 47.47 -30.93
N ASP A 127 -19.66 46.78 -32.02
CA ASP A 127 -20.16 47.09 -33.37
C ASP A 127 -21.71 47.09 -33.41
N PHE A 128 -22.33 46.16 -32.69
CA PHE A 128 -23.80 46.07 -32.61
C PHE A 128 -24.44 47.18 -31.80
N ASP A 129 -23.79 47.62 -30.72
CA ASP A 129 -24.25 48.75 -29.90
C ASP A 129 -24.14 50.06 -30.71
N ASP A 130 -23.02 50.27 -31.42
CA ASP A 130 -22.81 51.41 -32.34
C ASP A 130 -23.89 51.45 -33.44
N TYR A 131 -24.17 50.30 -34.07
CA TYR A 131 -25.21 50.19 -35.10
C TYR A 131 -26.59 50.59 -34.57
N LYS A 132 -26.95 50.19 -33.35
CA LYS A 132 -28.23 50.55 -32.74
C LYS A 132 -28.36 52.05 -32.48
N GLU A 133 -27.30 52.69 -32.01
CA GLU A 133 -27.29 54.14 -31.80
C GLU A 133 -27.51 54.88 -33.12
N GLU A 134 -26.83 54.47 -34.19
CA GLU A 134 -27.00 55.06 -35.53
C GLU A 134 -28.45 54.92 -36.05
N GLN A 135 -29.08 53.75 -35.85
CA GLN A 135 -30.48 53.56 -36.24
C GLN A 135 -31.45 54.41 -35.41
N ALA A 136 -31.16 54.63 -34.13
CA ALA A 136 -32.00 55.44 -33.25
C ALA A 136 -31.94 56.93 -33.59
N GLU A 137 -30.77 57.44 -34.02
CA GLU A 137 -30.61 58.81 -34.50
C GLU A 137 -31.34 59.05 -35.83
N LYS A 138 -31.26 58.10 -36.76
CA LYS A 138 -31.97 58.17 -38.05
C LYS A 138 -33.49 58.26 -37.92
N GLN A 139 -34.06 57.75 -36.82
CA GLN A 139 -35.51 57.81 -36.56
C GLN A 139 -35.95 59.13 -35.90
N LYS A 140 -35.02 59.98 -35.44
CA LYS A 140 -35.31 61.27 -34.81
C LYS A 140 -35.31 62.47 -35.77
N ASN A 141 -34.78 62.28 -36.98
CA ASN A 141 -34.78 63.26 -38.07
C ASN A 141 -35.86 62.93 -39.10
#